data_AF-A0A433T1S7-F1
#
_entry.id   AF-A0A433T1S7-F1
#
_cell.length_a   1.000
_cell.length_b   1.000
_cell.length_c   1.000
_cell.angle_alpha   90.00
_cell.angle_beta   90.00
_cell.angle_gamma   90.00
#
_symmetry.space_group_name_H-M   'P 1'
#
loop_
_entity.id
_entity.type
_entity.pdbx_description
1 polymer ?
#
loop_
_entity_poly.entity_id
_entity_poly.type
_entity_poly.pdbx_seq_one_letter_code
_entity_poly.pdbx_strand_id
1 'polypeptide(L)'
;MLRLLLCNIDLASLFCMLLLLGDCLDLQVSSESTDINVCPSGWTASFRSRSCLKKFHDFQTWKDAKKKCKVEHDAGLIKPDEHKRQLLDDQSFPGDIRFWTALNDIDKEGTFVYAD
;
A
#
# COMPACT_ATOMS: atom_id res chain seq x y z
N MET A 1 15.55 -36.31 6.88
CA MET A 1 14.73 -35.79 7.98
C MET A 1 14.98 -34.28 8.05
N LEU A 2 13.91 -33.51 7.98
CA LEU A 2 13.79 -32.13 7.52
C LEU A 2 14.54 -31.12 8.40
N ARG A 3 15.41 -30.29 7.81
CA ARG A 3 15.85 -29.01 8.39
C ARG A 3 14.69 -28.02 8.25
N LEU A 4 14.22 -27.40 9.34
CA LEU A 4 13.55 -26.10 9.32
C LEU A 4 13.34 -25.56 10.75
N LEU A 5 13.66 -24.27 10.91
CA LEU A 5 13.11 -23.30 11.85
C LEU A 5 13.30 -23.56 13.35
N LEU A 6 14.29 -22.92 13.96
CA LEU A 6 14.16 -22.18 15.23
C LEU A 6 15.36 -21.22 15.38
N CYS A 7 15.38 -20.12 14.62
CA CYS A 7 16.20 -18.96 14.93
C CYS A 7 15.25 -17.75 15.01
N ASN A 8 15.38 -16.96 16.06
CA ASN A 8 14.52 -15.85 16.50
C ASN A 8 13.26 -16.21 17.32
N ILE A 9 13.48 -16.80 18.50
CA ILE A 9 12.59 -16.52 19.63
C ILE A 9 13.30 -15.45 20.46
N ASP A 10 12.77 -14.23 20.44
CA ASP A 10 13.33 -13.05 21.11
C ASP A 10 13.18 -13.17 22.63
N LEU A 11 14.30 -13.06 23.35
CA LEU A 11 14.41 -13.14 24.81
C LEU A 11 13.58 -12.07 25.54
N ALA A 12 13.19 -11.00 24.85
CA ALA A 12 12.34 -9.94 25.40
C ALA A 12 10.93 -10.42 25.79
N SER A 13 10.43 -11.49 25.14
CA SER A 13 9.08 -12.01 25.41
C SER A 13 8.97 -12.78 26.74
N LEU A 14 10.10 -13.25 27.27
CA LEU A 14 10.17 -13.98 28.55
C LEU A 14 10.17 -13.07 29.78
N PHE A 15 10.40 -11.76 29.62
CA PHE A 15 10.50 -10.84 30.74
C PHE A 15 9.14 -10.24 31.18
N CYS A 16 8.12 -10.31 30.31
CA CYS A 16 6.80 -9.75 30.60
C CYS A 16 5.94 -10.63 31.53
N MET A 17 6.32 -11.90 31.73
CA MET A 17 5.52 -12.88 32.49
C MET A 17 5.86 -12.95 33.99
N LEU A 18 6.84 -12.19 34.50
CA LEU A 18 7.39 -12.43 35.86
C LEU A 18 7.22 -11.30 36.89
N LEU A 19 6.53 -10.20 36.58
CA LEU A 19 6.29 -9.15 37.58
C LEU A 19 4.80 -8.84 37.71
N LEU A 20 4.10 -9.75 38.40
CA LEU A 20 2.84 -9.44 39.07
C LEU A 20 3.13 -8.48 40.23
N LEU A 21 2.89 -7.18 40.03
CA LEU A 21 2.36 -6.19 41.00
C LEU A 21 2.56 -4.77 40.46
N GLY A 22 1.45 -4.09 40.12
CA GLY A 22 1.25 -2.63 39.95
C GLY A 22 2.37 -1.84 39.26
N ASP A 23 2.24 -1.40 38.01
CA ASP A 23 1.14 -0.55 37.53
C ASP A 23 0.81 -0.88 36.07
N CYS A 24 -0.46 -1.16 35.80
CA CYS A 24 -1.02 -1.15 34.46
C CYS A 24 -1.19 0.33 34.07
N LEU A 25 -0.10 1.01 33.72
CA LEU A 25 -0.12 2.44 33.41
C LEU A 25 -0.75 2.64 32.03
N ASP A 26 -2.03 2.96 32.11
CA ASP A 26 -2.75 3.98 31.37
C ASP A 26 -2.53 4.08 29.85
N LEU A 27 -3.54 3.56 29.15
CA LEU A 27 -4.14 4.09 27.94
C LEU A 27 -3.44 5.31 27.29
N GLN A 28 -2.42 5.03 26.49
CA GLN A 28 -2.40 5.62 25.14
C GLN A 28 -2.66 4.51 24.14
N VAL A 29 -3.90 4.01 24.17
CA VAL A 29 -4.60 3.84 22.90
C VAL A 29 -4.64 5.24 22.32
N SER A 30 -3.58 5.61 21.58
CA SER A 30 -3.72 6.66 20.59
C SER A 30 -4.86 6.16 19.71
N SER A 31 -6.03 6.76 19.88
CA SER A 31 -7.07 6.73 18.87
C SER A 31 -6.53 7.46 17.63
N GLU A 32 -5.47 6.95 17.02
CA GLU A 32 -5.48 6.90 15.57
C GLU A 32 -6.59 5.92 15.28
N SER A 33 -7.71 6.51 14.87
CA SER A 33 -8.88 5.84 14.32
C SER A 33 -8.53 4.45 13.82
N THR A 34 -9.27 3.43 14.26
CA THR A 34 -9.62 2.35 13.34
C THR A 34 -10.35 3.01 12.18
N ASP A 35 -9.56 3.65 11.30
CA ASP A 35 -10.02 4.16 10.03
C ASP A 35 -10.44 2.89 9.32
N ILE A 36 -11.74 2.78 9.18
CA ILE A 36 -12.43 1.81 8.35
C ILE A 36 -12.03 2.05 6.89
N ASN A 37 -10.73 2.05 6.56
CA ASN A 37 -10.11 2.32 5.25
C ASN A 37 -11.05 3.14 4.35
N VAL A 38 -11.52 4.30 4.82
CA VAL A 38 -12.61 4.99 4.12
C VAL A 38 -11.98 5.70 2.94
N CYS A 39 -12.03 5.03 1.80
CA CYS A 39 -11.58 5.63 0.57
C CYS A 39 -12.57 6.72 0.14
N PRO A 40 -12.08 7.79 -0.52
CA PRO A 40 -12.97 8.81 -1.06
C PRO A 40 -13.99 8.21 -2.04
N SER A 41 -15.09 8.91 -2.28
CA SER A 41 -16.11 8.44 -3.22
C SER A 41 -15.52 8.09 -4.58
N GLY A 42 -15.82 6.89 -5.08
CA GLY A 42 -15.29 6.38 -6.35
C GLY A 42 -13.89 5.78 -6.29
N TRP A 43 -13.30 5.63 -5.09
CA TRP A 43 -12.04 4.92 -4.88
C TRP A 43 -12.28 3.55 -4.26
N THR A 44 -11.46 2.57 -4.62
CA THR A 44 -11.48 1.20 -4.13
C THR A 44 -10.44 1.00 -3.05
N ALA A 45 -10.84 0.48 -1.90
CA ALA A 45 -9.94 0.14 -0.81
C ALA A 45 -9.12 -1.11 -1.14
N SER A 46 -7.80 -0.99 -1.02
CA SER A 46 -6.86 -2.11 -0.97
C SER A 46 -6.46 -2.35 0.48
N PHE A 47 -7.26 -3.14 1.20
CA PHE A 47 -7.10 -3.38 2.64
C PHE A 47 -5.69 -3.85 3.04
N ARG A 48 -5.10 -4.73 2.23
CA ARG A 48 -3.76 -5.28 2.51
C ARG A 48 -2.64 -4.27 2.34
N SER A 49 -2.76 -3.38 1.35
CA SER A 49 -1.77 -2.33 1.12
C SER A 49 -2.09 -1.03 1.87
N ARG A 50 -3.19 -0.99 2.63
CA ARG A 50 -3.74 0.19 3.32
C ARG A 50 -3.75 1.42 2.42
N SER A 51 -4.23 1.24 1.19
CA SER A 51 -4.26 2.31 0.18
C SER A 51 -5.58 2.32 -0.58
N CYS A 52 -5.87 3.45 -1.21
CA CYS A 52 -7.04 3.64 -2.06
C CYS A 52 -6.61 3.73 -3.52
N LEU A 53 -7.34 3.05 -4.40
CA LEU A 53 -7.06 3.00 -5.84
C LEU A 53 -8.25 3.52 -6.63
N LYS A 54 -7.99 4.25 -7.71
CA LYS A 54 -9.02 4.68 -8.66
C LYS A 54 -8.49 4.52 -10.07
N LYS A 55 -9.27 3.84 -10.90
CA LYS A 55 -8.98 3.71 -12.33
C LYS A 55 -9.63 4.87 -13.09
N PHE A 56 -8.89 5.42 -14.04
CA PHE A 56 -9.37 6.41 -14.98
C PHE A 56 -9.41 5.79 -16.38
N HIS A 57 -10.42 6.16 -17.17
CA HIS A 57 -10.67 5.58 -18.51
C HIS A 57 -10.24 6.51 -19.66
N ASP A 58 -9.76 7.72 -19.36
CA ASP A 58 -9.27 8.64 -20.36
C ASP A 58 -7.83 8.33 -20.77
N PHE A 59 -7.59 8.26 -22.07
CA PHE A 59 -6.25 8.09 -22.62
C PHE A 59 -5.43 9.36 -22.39
N GLN A 60 -4.33 9.21 -21.66
CA GLN A 60 -3.42 10.30 -21.32
C GLN A 60 -1.96 9.89 -21.53
N THR A 61 -1.08 10.89 -21.69
CA THR A 61 0.37 10.66 -21.57
C THR A 61 0.72 10.30 -20.13
N TRP A 62 1.88 9.67 -19.91
CA TRP A 62 2.34 9.34 -18.55
C TRP A 62 2.43 10.59 -17.65
N LYS A 63 2.91 11.72 -18.20
CA LYS A 63 3.05 12.99 -17.47
C LYS A 63 1.71 13.57 -17.06
N ASP A 64 0.73 13.54 -17.97
CA ASP A 64 -0.61 14.03 -17.69
C ASP A 64 -1.33 13.14 -16.67
N ALA A 65 -1.18 11.82 -16.78
CA ALA A 65 -1.73 10.87 -15.81
C ALA A 65 -1.15 11.11 -14.40
N LYS A 66 0.17 11.31 -14.28
CA LYS A 66 0.82 11.66 -13.00
C LYS A 66 0.23 12.96 -12.43
N LYS A 67 0.10 14.00 -13.26
CA LYS A 67 -0.47 15.28 -12.84
C LYS A 67 -1.93 15.13 -12.40
N LYS A 68 -2.73 14.33 -13.11
CA LYS A 68 -4.13 14.08 -12.78
C LYS A 68 -4.28 13.41 -11.41
N CYS A 69 -3.50 12.37 -11.13
CA CYS A 69 -3.49 11.73 -9.81
C CYS A 69 -3.18 12.74 -8.70
N LYS A 70 -2.19 13.62 -8.92
CA LYS A 70 -1.82 14.66 -7.95
C LYS A 70 -2.94 15.67 -7.72
N VAL A 71 -3.67 16.07 -8.76
CA VAL A 71 -4.78 17.04 -8.66
C VAL A 71 -6.00 16.46 -7.95
N GLU A 72 -6.32 15.18 -8.14
CA GLU A 72 -7.53 14.57 -7.58
C GLU A 72 -7.50 14.49 -6.05
N HIS A 73 -6.44 13.93 -5.47
CA HIS A 73 -6.35 13.68 -4.02
C HIS A 73 -4.90 13.70 -3.51
N ASP A 74 -4.03 14.52 -4.12
CA ASP A 74 -2.58 14.48 -3.86
C ASP A 74 -1.96 13.08 -4.10
N ALA A 75 -2.62 12.27 -4.92
CA ALA A 75 -2.27 10.87 -5.12
C ALA A 75 -1.13 10.67 -6.13
N GLY A 76 -0.42 9.56 -6.00
CA GLY A 76 0.58 9.11 -6.96
C GLY A 76 0.02 8.12 -7.99
N LEU A 77 0.78 7.89 -9.06
CA LEU A 77 0.54 6.73 -9.93
C LEU A 77 0.75 5.44 -9.15
N ILE A 78 0.11 4.36 -9.59
CA ILE A 78 0.18 3.08 -8.89
C ILE A 78 1.62 2.53 -8.86
N LYS A 79 2.07 2.12 -7.67
CA LYS A 79 3.22 1.23 -7.46
C LYS A 79 2.68 -0.19 -7.34
N PRO A 80 2.80 -1.05 -8.37
CA PRO A 80 2.20 -2.37 -8.36
C PRO A 80 2.79 -3.22 -7.23
N ASP A 81 1.92 -3.89 -6.48
CA ASP A 81 2.26 -4.99 -5.58
C ASP A 81 1.29 -6.14 -5.83
N GLU A 82 1.54 -7.31 -5.23
CA GLU A 82 0.70 -8.50 -5.41
C GLU A 82 -0.80 -8.21 -5.28
N HIS A 83 -1.17 -7.41 -4.28
CA HIS A 83 -2.56 -7.17 -3.93
C HIS A 83 -3.19 -6.12 -4.83
N LYS A 84 -2.45 -5.09 -5.21
CA LYS A 84 -2.92 -4.10 -6.16
C LYS A 84 -3.05 -4.67 -7.57
N ARG A 85 -2.19 -5.63 -7.96
CA ARG A 85 -2.29 -6.30 -9.27
C ARG A 85 -3.63 -7.03 -9.43
N GLN A 86 -4.05 -7.78 -8.41
CA GLN A 86 -5.35 -8.45 -8.47
C GLN A 86 -6.52 -7.45 -8.62
N LEU A 87 -6.49 -6.34 -7.90
CA LEU A 87 -7.51 -5.29 -8.02
C LEU A 87 -7.51 -4.62 -9.41
N LEU A 88 -6.33 -4.48 -10.03
CA LEU A 88 -6.20 -3.96 -11.38
C LEU A 88 -6.78 -4.92 -12.42
N ASP A 89 -6.57 -6.22 -12.25
CA ASP A 89 -7.12 -7.26 -13.12
C ASP A 89 -8.65 -7.29 -13.04
N ASP A 90 -9.21 -7.23 -11.83
CA ASP A 90 -10.66 -7.21 -11.59
C ASP A 90 -11.34 -5.94 -12.18
N GLN A 91 -10.61 -4.81 -12.23
CA GLN A 91 -11.11 -3.55 -12.81
C GLN A 91 -10.78 -3.39 -14.31
N SER A 92 -10.18 -4.39 -14.94
CA SER A 92 -9.86 -4.35 -16.36
C SER A 92 -11.00 -4.87 -17.21
N PHE A 93 -11.47 -4.04 -18.16
CA PHE A 93 -12.44 -4.47 -19.16
C PHE A 93 -11.76 -5.39 -20.17
N PRO A 94 -12.48 -6.38 -20.75
CA PRO A 94 -11.95 -7.19 -21.83
C PRO A 94 -11.50 -6.30 -22.99
N GLY A 95 -10.19 -6.21 -23.22
CA GLY A 95 -9.59 -5.45 -24.32
C GLY A 95 -8.81 -4.19 -23.91
N ASP A 96 -8.91 -3.71 -22.66
CA ASP A 96 -8.10 -2.58 -22.17
C ASP A 96 -7.30 -2.95 -20.92
N ILE A 97 -6.12 -3.53 -21.19
CA ILE A 97 -5.20 -4.10 -20.19
C ILE A 97 -4.03 -3.19 -19.83
N ARG A 98 -3.97 -1.96 -20.36
CA ARG A 98 -2.79 -1.08 -20.19
C ARG A 98 -3.15 0.13 -19.34
N PHE A 99 -2.41 0.32 -18.26
CA PHE A 99 -2.49 1.49 -17.40
C PHE A 99 -1.07 1.98 -17.09
N TRP A 100 -0.96 3.28 -16.79
CA TRP A 100 0.30 3.86 -16.35
C TRP A 100 0.62 3.43 -14.91
N THR A 101 1.89 3.12 -14.67
CA THR A 101 2.43 2.90 -13.31
C THR A 101 3.42 4.01 -12.97
N ALA A 102 3.76 4.11 -11.69
CA ALA A 102 4.75 5.08 -11.23
C ALA A 102 6.19 4.76 -11.68
N LEU A 103 6.48 3.55 -12.15
CA LEU A 103 7.83 3.16 -12.57
C LEU A 103 8.21 3.86 -13.87
N ASN A 104 9.36 4.52 -13.89
CA ASN A 104 9.87 5.25 -15.04
C ASN A 104 11.40 5.38 -14.96
N ASP A 105 12.05 5.65 -16.08
CA ASP A 105 13.49 5.93 -16.20
C ASP A 105 13.76 7.25 -16.92
N ILE A 106 12.81 8.19 -16.84
CA ILE A 106 12.83 9.47 -17.57
C ILE A 106 14.08 10.30 -17.27
N ASP A 107 14.54 10.28 -16.02
CA ASP A 107 15.71 11.05 -15.59
C ASP A 107 17.04 10.42 -16.07
N LYS A 108 17.05 9.08 -16.20
CA LYS A 108 18.24 8.33 -16.64
C LYS A 108 17.81 6.99 -17.23
N GLU A 109 17.85 6.91 -18.56
CA GLU A 109 17.56 5.70 -19.34
C GLU A 109 18.26 4.46 -18.76
N GLY A 110 17.52 3.36 -18.65
CA GLY A 110 18.00 2.10 -18.08
C GLY A 110 18.11 2.11 -16.54
N THR A 111 17.74 3.19 -15.86
CA THR A 111 17.66 3.29 -14.40
C THR A 111 16.23 3.61 -13.97
N PHE A 112 15.47 2.58 -13.61
CA PHE A 112 14.07 2.72 -13.24
C PHE A 112 13.90 3.15 -11.77
N VAL A 113 13.09 4.19 -11.56
CA VAL A 113 12.69 4.71 -10.26
C VAL A 113 11.18 4.87 -10.20
N TYR A 114 10.62 4.82 -9.00
CA TYR A 114 9.21 5.12 -8.81
C TYR A 114 9.03 6.63 -8.64
N ALA A 115 8.16 7.20 -9.45
CA ALA A 115 7.64 8.54 -9.22
C ALA A 115 6.84 8.56 -7.92
N ASP A 116 7.26 9.39 -6.98
CA ASP A 116 6.45 9.84 -5.84
C ASP A 116 5.42 10.91 -6.29
#